data_AF-A0A7J9FJG4-F1
#
_entry.id   AF-A0A7J9FJG4-F1
#
_cell.length_a   1.000
_cell.length_b   1.000
_cell.length_c   1.000
_cell.angle_alpha   90.00
_cell.angle_beta   90.00
_cell.angle_gamma   90.00
#
_symmetry.space_group_name_H-M   'P 1'
#
loop_
_entity.id
_entity.type
_entity.pdbx_description
1 polymer ?
#
loop_
_entity_poly.entity_id
_entity_poly.type
_entity_poly.pdbx_seq_one_letter_code
_entity_poly.pdbx_strand_id
1 'polypeptide(L)'
;MIKLLIECEEVDKNKINDRGFTAMDVLQRQTVADNTESVNILNSNPLTFQKLSKLKLLRDEIKEMRDETVGVLLIVFALVLTMTYQGVLSPPGSVFQGDATASTSSNHREGKSVMKTSSFLIFYIPNGVAFLISWGITLLLLESVGKSIISFLSRIYTIVCFCYGAALSTIAPSTSALLLVASTQTIISLSLWFIWSSNHRRFRKY
;
A
#
# COMPACT_ATOMS: atom_id res chain seq x y z
N MET A 1 15.57 24.41 14.89
CA MET A 1 16.17 25.76 14.86
C MET A 1 17.09 25.99 16.05
N ILE A 2 16.62 25.79 17.30
CA ILE A 2 17.42 25.99 18.53
C ILE A 2 18.65 25.05 18.60
N LYS A 3 18.53 23.80 18.15
CA LYS A 3 19.67 22.85 18.08
C LYS A 3 20.83 23.35 17.21
N LEU A 4 20.53 24.00 16.09
CA LEU A 4 21.55 24.56 15.18
C LEU A 4 22.22 25.80 15.76
N LEU A 5 21.47 26.61 16.51
CA LEU A 5 22.00 27.81 17.18
C LEU A 5 22.94 27.47 18.35
N ILE A 6 22.74 26.32 19.01
CA ILE A 6 23.63 25.81 20.06
C ILE A 6 24.90 25.15 19.46
N GLU A 7 24.87 24.75 18.19
CA GLU A 7 26.00 24.15 17.49
C GLU A 7 27.02 25.20 17.02
N CYS A 8 26.60 26.46 16.82
CA CYS A 8 27.48 27.57 16.44
C CYS A 8 28.47 27.95 17.57
N GLU A 9 29.74 28.17 17.22
CA GLU A 9 30.83 28.49 18.16
C GLU A 9 30.70 29.90 18.79
N GLU A 10 30.03 30.83 18.10
CA GLU A 10 29.79 32.21 18.54
C GLU A 10 28.66 32.39 19.57
N VAL A 11 27.90 31.33 19.89
CA VAL A 11 26.75 31.43 20.79
C VAL A 11 27.12 30.90 22.18
N ASP A 12 27.03 31.77 23.19
CA ASP A 12 27.28 31.42 24.58
C ASP A 12 26.20 30.46 25.12
N LYS A 13 26.55 29.17 25.20
CA LYS A 13 25.66 28.06 25.53
C LYS A 13 25.23 28.04 27.01
N ASN A 14 26.01 28.71 27.87
CA ASN A 14 25.78 28.74 29.31
C ASN A 14 25.00 29.96 29.77
N LYS A 15 24.63 30.86 28.83
CA LYS A 15 23.82 32.02 29.12
C LYS A 15 22.41 31.61 29.55
N ILE A 16 22.04 32.01 30.76
CA ILE A 16 20.72 31.80 31.35
C ILE A 16 19.77 32.93 30.97
N ASN A 17 18.50 32.58 30.74
CA ASN A 17 17.45 33.58 30.52
C ASN A 17 16.94 34.17 31.86
N ASP A 18 16.04 35.15 31.80
CA ASP A 18 15.41 35.77 32.98
C ASP A 18 14.60 34.79 33.86
N ARG A 19 14.41 33.56 33.37
CA ARG A 19 13.75 32.46 34.10
C ARG A 19 14.76 31.43 34.65
N GLY A 20 16.06 31.67 34.52
CA GLY A 20 17.14 30.83 35.04
C GLY A 20 17.43 29.56 34.23
N PHE A 21 16.92 29.42 33.00
CA PHE A 21 17.14 28.22 32.18
C PHE A 21 18.22 28.46 31.13
N THR A 22 19.06 27.45 30.92
CA THR A 22 20.04 27.42 29.83
C THR A 22 19.37 27.08 28.49
N ALA A 23 20.04 27.36 27.38
CA ALA A 23 19.54 27.00 26.04
C ALA A 23 19.29 25.48 25.90
N MET A 24 20.10 24.65 26.58
CA MET A 24 19.94 23.20 26.61
C MET A 24 18.69 22.77 27.39
N ASP A 25 18.42 23.39 28.55
CA ASP A 25 17.24 23.09 29.36
C ASP A 25 15.93 23.39 28.62
N VAL A 26 15.90 24.50 27.87
CA VAL A 26 14.75 24.88 27.04
C VAL A 26 14.55 23.90 25.90
N LEU A 27 15.63 23.50 25.21
CA LEU A 27 15.57 22.51 24.13
C LEU A 27 15.05 21.16 24.64
N GLN A 28 15.56 20.72 25.80
CA GLN A 28 15.17 19.45 26.42
C GLN A 28 13.71 19.50 26.86
N ARG A 29 13.25 20.60 27.48
CA ARG A 29 11.83 20.78 27.85
C ARG A 29 10.89 20.78 26.64
N GLN A 30 11.27 21.44 25.55
CA GLN A 30 10.48 21.41 24.32
C GLN A 30 10.42 20.00 23.73
N THR A 31 11.55 19.28 23.73
CA THR A 31 11.61 17.90 23.26
C THR A 31 10.73 16.97 24.11
N VAL A 32 10.71 17.17 25.43
CA VAL A 32 9.87 16.40 26.37
C VAL A 32 8.38 16.77 26.23
N ALA A 33 8.04 18.04 26.03
CA ALA A 33 6.64 18.42 25.81
C ALA A 33 6.11 17.83 24.47
N ASP A 34 6.88 17.96 23.40
CA ASP A 34 6.55 17.48 22.05
C ASP A 34 6.48 15.94 21.99
N ASN A 35 7.38 15.25 22.70
CA ASN A 35 7.32 13.79 22.80
C ASN A 35 6.07 13.30 23.56
N THR A 36 5.65 14.02 24.61
CA THR A 36 4.51 13.65 25.44
C THR A 36 3.22 13.84 24.67
N GLU A 37 3.12 14.94 23.90
CA GLU A 37 2.02 15.18 22.97
C GLU A 37 1.97 14.13 21.87
N SER A 38 3.12 13.80 21.25
CA SER A 38 3.21 12.75 20.23
C SER A 38 2.75 11.38 20.75
N VAL A 39 3.13 11.03 21.98
CA VAL A 39 2.71 9.78 22.63
C VAL A 39 1.21 9.80 22.92
N ASN A 40 0.65 10.92 23.40
CA ASN A 40 -0.78 11.06 23.62
C ASN A 40 -1.59 10.96 22.32
N ILE A 41 -1.09 11.52 21.22
CA ILE A 41 -1.70 11.38 19.88
C ILE A 41 -1.63 9.93 19.41
N LEU A 42 -0.50 9.24 19.57
CA LEU A 42 -0.35 7.82 19.22
C LEU A 42 -1.27 6.92 20.05
N ASN A 43 -1.50 7.27 21.32
CA ASN A 43 -2.35 6.51 22.24
C ASN A 43 -3.85 6.72 21.98
N SER A 44 -4.24 7.79 21.30
CA SER A 44 -5.64 8.05 20.92
C SER A 44 -6.20 7.04 19.89
N ASN A 45 -5.34 6.33 19.16
CA ASN A 45 -5.73 5.35 18.14
C ASN A 45 -4.89 4.05 18.25
N PRO A 46 -5.17 3.20 19.25
CA PRO A 46 -4.35 2.01 19.55
C PRO A 46 -4.30 1.02 18.37
N LEU A 47 -5.38 0.92 17.59
CA LEU A 47 -5.45 0.03 16.43
C LEU A 47 -4.48 0.44 15.31
N THR A 48 -4.39 1.74 15.02
CA THR A 48 -3.50 2.28 13.99
C THR A 48 -2.05 2.14 14.43
N PHE A 49 -1.77 2.36 15.73
CA PHE A 49 -0.45 2.15 16.31
C PHE A 49 0.00 0.69 16.21
N GLN A 50 -0.87 -0.26 16.56
CA GLN A 50 -0.57 -1.69 16.46
C GLN A 50 -0.29 -2.11 15.00
N LYS A 51 -1.09 -1.61 14.04
CA LYS A 51 -0.86 -1.85 12.61
C LYS A 51 0.47 -1.26 12.15
N LEU A 52 0.78 -0.02 12.55
CA LEU A 52 2.02 0.66 12.19
C LEU A 52 3.25 -0.05 12.80
N SER A 53 3.14 -0.50 14.05
CA SER A 53 4.20 -1.27 14.74
C SER A 53 4.47 -2.59 14.03
N LYS A 54 3.43 -3.36 13.67
CA LYS A 54 3.59 -4.59 12.88
C LYS A 54 4.22 -4.31 11.52
N LEU A 55 3.80 -3.25 10.82
CA LEU A 55 4.34 -2.90 9.50
C LEU A 55 5.81 -2.47 9.59
N LYS A 56 6.18 -1.71 10.63
CA LYS A 56 7.58 -1.37 10.90
C LYS A 56 8.43 -2.61 11.19
N LEU A 57 7.96 -3.50 12.06
CA LEU A 57 8.66 -4.73 12.41
C LEU A 57 8.90 -5.60 11.16
N LEU A 58 7.85 -5.83 10.34
CA LEU A 58 7.99 -6.56 9.08
C LEU A 58 8.96 -5.90 8.10
N ARG A 59 8.95 -4.57 8.02
CA ARG A 59 9.86 -3.82 7.16
C ARG A 59 11.31 -3.93 7.62
N ASP A 60 11.55 -3.82 8.92
CA ASP A 60 12.88 -3.94 9.50
C ASP A 60 13.43 -5.35 9.28
N GLU A 61 12.59 -6.38 9.47
CA GLU A 61 12.93 -7.78 9.19
C GLU A 61 13.28 -7.99 7.71
N ILE A 62 12.49 -7.46 6.76
CA ILE A 62 12.79 -7.51 5.32
C ILE A 62 14.08 -6.75 4.96
N LYS A 63 14.36 -5.64 5.64
CA LYS A 63 15.56 -4.83 5.42
C LYS A 63 16.82 -5.50 5.97
N GLU A 64 16.67 -6.31 7.01
CA GLU A 64 17.76 -7.10 7.60
C GLU A 64 18.05 -8.38 6.79
N MET A 65 17.15 -8.77 5.88
CA MET A 65 17.40 -9.89 4.98
C MET A 65 18.55 -9.61 4.00
N ARG A 66 19.29 -10.68 3.68
CA ARG A 66 20.35 -10.68 2.68
C ARG A 66 19.80 -10.39 1.27
N ASP A 67 20.53 -9.63 0.46
CA ASP A 67 20.10 -9.19 -0.87
C ASP A 67 19.69 -10.36 -1.80
N GLU A 68 20.38 -11.49 -1.74
CA GLU A 68 20.00 -12.70 -2.51
C GLU A 68 18.65 -13.26 -2.08
N THR A 69 18.31 -13.18 -0.79
CA THR A 69 17.02 -13.68 -0.27
C THR A 69 15.91 -12.74 -0.70
N VAL A 70 16.13 -11.43 -0.61
CA VAL A 70 15.19 -10.41 -1.10
C VAL A 70 14.93 -10.61 -2.60
N GLY A 71 15.96 -10.89 -3.39
CA GLY A 71 15.84 -11.18 -4.82
C GLY A 71 14.98 -12.41 -5.14
N VAL A 72 15.24 -13.55 -4.47
CA VAL A 72 14.43 -14.78 -4.65
C VAL A 72 12.99 -14.53 -4.21
N LEU A 73 12.79 -13.87 -3.08
CA LEU A 73 11.48 -13.61 -2.52
C LEU A 73 10.65 -12.67 -3.42
N LEU A 74 11.30 -11.70 -4.08
CA LEU A 74 10.68 -10.84 -5.09
C LEU A 74 10.14 -11.64 -6.28
N ILE A 75 10.92 -12.62 -6.76
CA ILE A 75 10.52 -13.51 -7.85
C ILE A 75 9.34 -14.40 -7.42
N VAL A 76 9.41 -14.98 -6.21
CA VAL A 76 8.33 -15.82 -5.66
C VAL A 76 7.03 -15.03 -5.54
N PHE A 77 7.06 -13.81 -4.99
CA PHE A 77 5.86 -12.99 -4.91
C PHE A 77 5.36 -12.54 -6.29
N ALA A 78 6.25 -12.20 -7.23
CA ALA A 78 5.85 -11.91 -8.61
C ALA A 78 5.13 -13.09 -9.27
N LEU A 79 5.60 -14.33 -9.05
CA LEU A 79 4.95 -15.57 -9.49
C LEU A 79 3.56 -15.73 -8.87
N VAL A 80 3.41 -15.50 -7.56
CA VAL A 80 2.10 -15.53 -6.88
C VAL A 80 1.15 -14.49 -7.47
N LEU A 81 1.63 -13.27 -7.76
CA LEU A 81 0.82 -12.26 -8.46
C LEU A 81 0.38 -12.73 -9.85
N THR A 82 1.28 -13.34 -10.63
CA THR A 82 0.91 -13.87 -11.94
C THR A 82 -0.12 -14.99 -11.82
N MET A 83 0.04 -15.92 -10.87
CA MET A 83 -0.91 -17.01 -10.65
C MET A 83 -2.30 -16.50 -10.25
N THR A 84 -2.35 -15.56 -9.31
CA THR A 84 -3.61 -14.96 -8.85
C THR A 84 -4.29 -14.15 -9.97
N TYR A 85 -3.50 -13.42 -10.78
CA TYR A 85 -3.98 -12.73 -11.99
C TYR A 85 -4.62 -13.68 -13.01
N GLN A 86 -3.93 -14.77 -13.35
CA GLN A 86 -4.43 -15.79 -14.27
C GLN A 86 -5.71 -16.47 -13.73
N GLY A 87 -5.74 -16.77 -12.43
CA GLY A 87 -6.90 -17.37 -11.78
C GLY A 87 -8.16 -16.49 -11.79
N VAL A 88 -8.01 -15.16 -11.84
CA VAL A 88 -9.13 -14.22 -11.95
C VAL A 88 -9.64 -14.05 -13.38
N LEU A 89 -8.74 -14.06 -14.37
CA LEU A 89 -9.15 -14.00 -15.77
C LEU A 89 -9.83 -15.29 -16.24
N SER A 90 -9.50 -16.42 -15.62
CA SER A 90 -10.09 -17.72 -15.91
C SER A 90 -10.78 -18.30 -14.67
N PRO A 91 -11.91 -17.72 -14.22
CA PRO A 91 -12.62 -18.25 -13.07
C PRO A 91 -13.14 -19.67 -13.39
N PRO A 92 -13.01 -20.64 -12.46
CA PRO A 92 -13.56 -21.97 -12.63
C PRO A 92 -15.08 -21.86 -12.76
N GLY A 93 -15.63 -22.30 -13.90
CA GLY A 93 -17.04 -22.12 -14.26
C GLY A 93 -17.29 -21.54 -15.64
N SER A 94 -16.23 -21.11 -16.35
CA SER A 94 -16.30 -20.45 -17.65
C SER A 94 -17.07 -19.11 -17.63
N VAL A 95 -16.77 -18.24 -18.59
CA VAL A 95 -17.55 -17.04 -18.86
C VAL A 95 -18.63 -17.39 -19.89
N PHE A 96 -19.83 -16.81 -19.77
CA PHE A 96 -20.89 -17.04 -20.75
C PHE A 96 -20.43 -16.46 -22.10
N GLN A 97 -19.98 -17.32 -23.01
CA GLN A 97 -19.78 -17.01 -24.42
C GLN A 97 -21.15 -17.22 -25.07
N GLY A 98 -21.79 -16.14 -25.50
CA GLY A 98 -23.13 -16.21 -26.10
C GLY A 98 -23.16 -17.21 -27.26
N ASP A 99 -24.19 -18.06 -27.28
CA ASP A 99 -24.40 -19.01 -28.36
C ASP A 99 -24.89 -18.25 -29.61
N ALA A 100 -24.19 -18.37 -30.73
CA ALA A 100 -24.46 -17.63 -31.96
C ALA A 100 -25.73 -18.10 -32.70
N THR A 101 -26.50 -19.04 -32.12
CA THR A 101 -27.63 -19.70 -32.81
C THR A 101 -29.01 -19.42 -32.20
N ALA A 102 -29.11 -18.69 -31.08
CA ALA A 102 -30.40 -18.36 -30.49
C ALA A 102 -30.85 -16.95 -30.88
N SER A 103 -31.57 -16.87 -32.00
CA SER A 103 -32.40 -15.72 -32.32
C SER A 103 -33.46 -15.51 -31.22
N THR A 104 -33.67 -14.24 -30.88
CA THR A 104 -34.83 -13.67 -30.16
C THR A 104 -34.61 -13.39 -28.67
N SER A 105 -34.45 -12.09 -28.39
CA SER A 105 -34.77 -11.39 -27.14
C SER A 105 -34.10 -11.84 -25.82
N SER A 106 -33.37 -10.89 -25.23
CA SER A 106 -33.33 -10.53 -23.80
C SER A 106 -32.01 -10.74 -23.06
N ASN A 107 -31.48 -9.58 -22.62
CA ASN A 107 -30.47 -9.37 -21.58
C ASN A 107 -29.02 -9.73 -21.93
N HIS A 108 -28.20 -8.70 -22.15
CA HIS A 108 -26.73 -8.74 -22.20
C HIS A 108 -26.16 -9.51 -20.99
N ARG A 109 -25.91 -10.82 -21.16
CA ARG A 109 -25.26 -11.70 -20.16
C ARG A 109 -23.90 -12.21 -20.63
N GLU A 110 -23.45 -11.76 -21.80
CA GLU A 110 -22.16 -12.09 -22.39
C GLU A 110 -21.01 -11.50 -21.55
N GLY A 111 -19.96 -12.28 -21.31
CA GLY A 111 -18.80 -11.85 -20.50
C GLY A 111 -18.99 -11.94 -18.98
N LYS A 112 -20.18 -12.33 -18.50
CA LYS A 112 -20.45 -12.55 -17.07
C LYS A 112 -20.14 -14.00 -16.67
N SER A 113 -19.70 -14.21 -15.42
CA SER A 113 -19.50 -15.57 -14.89
C SER A 113 -20.82 -16.34 -14.85
N VAL A 114 -20.81 -17.59 -15.34
CA VAL A 114 -21.98 -18.50 -15.35
C VAL A 114 -22.22 -19.12 -13.96
N MET A 115 -21.28 -18.94 -13.04
CA MET A 115 -21.30 -19.57 -11.72
C MET A 115 -22.25 -18.86 -10.75
N LYS A 116 -22.89 -19.61 -9.84
CA LYS A 116 -23.70 -19.06 -8.74
C LYS A 116 -22.86 -18.05 -7.94
N THR A 117 -23.46 -16.90 -7.61
CA THR A 117 -22.81 -15.77 -6.93
C THR A 117 -22.01 -16.18 -5.67
N SER A 118 -22.53 -17.13 -4.88
CA SER A 118 -21.86 -17.61 -3.67
C SER A 118 -20.57 -18.40 -3.94
N SER A 119 -20.56 -19.28 -4.95
CA SER A 119 -19.38 -20.06 -5.32
C SER A 119 -18.31 -19.19 -5.97
N PHE A 120 -18.73 -18.17 -6.73
CA PHE A 120 -17.83 -17.15 -7.27
C PHE A 120 -17.14 -16.37 -6.14
N LEU A 121 -17.88 -15.88 -5.14
CA LEU A 121 -17.31 -15.12 -4.02
C LEU A 121 -16.33 -15.94 -3.17
N ILE A 122 -16.63 -17.22 -2.90
CA ILE A 122 -15.75 -18.11 -2.11
C ILE A 122 -14.40 -18.34 -2.80
N PHE A 123 -14.36 -18.37 -4.13
CA PHE A 123 -13.11 -18.44 -4.88
C PHE A 123 -12.42 -17.07 -4.98
N TYR A 124 -13.20 -16.01 -5.19
CA TYR A 124 -12.68 -14.69 -5.52
C TYR A 124 -12.08 -13.94 -4.32
N ILE A 125 -12.76 -13.97 -3.16
CA ILE A 125 -12.33 -13.27 -1.95
C ILE A 125 -10.91 -13.70 -1.50
N PRO A 126 -10.61 -15.00 -1.30
CA PRO A 126 -9.27 -15.41 -0.88
C PRO A 126 -8.20 -15.11 -1.95
N ASN A 127 -8.55 -15.19 -3.23
CA ASN A 127 -7.64 -14.89 -4.33
C ASN A 127 -7.27 -13.38 -4.35
N GLY A 128 -8.26 -12.50 -4.13
CA GLY A 128 -8.05 -11.07 -3.96
C GLY A 128 -7.24 -10.72 -2.70
N VAL A 129 -7.48 -11.39 -1.58
CA VAL A 129 -6.70 -11.20 -0.34
C VAL A 129 -5.24 -11.63 -0.55
N ALA A 130 -5.00 -12.79 -1.18
CA ALA A 130 -3.66 -13.26 -1.50
C ALA A 130 -2.91 -12.29 -2.43
N PHE A 131 -3.59 -11.75 -3.44
CA PHE A 131 -3.05 -10.72 -4.32
C PHE A 131 -2.65 -9.46 -3.54
N LEU A 132 -3.51 -8.94 -2.66
CA LEU A 132 -3.23 -7.75 -1.85
C LEU A 132 -2.06 -7.94 -0.89
N ILE A 133 -1.97 -9.11 -0.24
CA ILE A 133 -0.85 -9.44 0.66
C ILE A 133 0.45 -9.54 -0.14
N SER A 134 0.45 -10.30 -1.23
CA SER A 134 1.61 -10.48 -2.11
C SER A 134 2.10 -9.15 -2.68
N TRP A 135 1.17 -8.29 -3.08
CA TRP A 135 1.44 -6.93 -3.52
C TRP A 135 2.13 -6.10 -2.44
N GLY A 136 1.58 -6.09 -1.22
CA GLY A 136 2.13 -5.31 -0.11
C GLY A 136 3.56 -5.73 0.23
N ILE A 137 3.81 -7.03 0.27
CA ILE A 137 5.14 -7.58 0.54
C ILE A 137 6.10 -7.23 -0.61
N THR A 138 5.70 -7.36 -1.87
CA THR A 138 6.53 -7.00 -3.04
C THR A 138 7.00 -5.55 -2.97
N LEU A 139 6.12 -4.60 -2.58
CA LEU A 139 6.50 -3.20 -2.41
C LEU A 139 7.52 -2.99 -1.28
N LEU A 140 7.39 -3.73 -0.17
CA LEU A 140 8.34 -3.68 0.94
C LEU A 140 9.72 -4.22 0.53
N LEU A 141 9.77 -5.34 -0.18
CA LEU A 141 11.02 -5.92 -0.69
C LEU A 141 11.72 -4.96 -1.65
N LEU A 142 10.96 -4.35 -2.55
CA LEU A 142 11.50 -3.42 -3.55
C LEU A 142 12.11 -2.17 -2.89
N GLU A 143 11.57 -1.76 -1.74
CA GLU A 143 12.13 -0.70 -0.88
C GLU A 143 13.48 -1.04 -0.27
N SER A 144 13.75 -2.32 -0.05
CA SER A 144 15.07 -2.79 0.37
C SER A 144 16.10 -2.69 -0.76
N VAL A 145 15.73 -3.10 -2.00
CA VAL A 145 16.68 -3.25 -3.12
C VAL A 145 17.09 -1.93 -3.76
N GLY A 146 16.19 -0.95 -3.90
CA GLY A 146 16.60 0.32 -4.51
C GLY A 146 15.48 1.32 -4.82
N LYS A 147 15.53 2.49 -4.17
CA LYS A 147 14.54 3.58 -4.31
C LYS A 147 14.36 4.11 -5.72
N SER A 148 15.39 4.11 -6.56
CA SER A 148 15.31 4.62 -7.93
C SER A 148 14.45 3.70 -8.83
N ILE A 149 14.62 2.39 -8.70
CA ILE A 149 13.91 1.39 -9.51
C ILE A 149 12.48 1.20 -9.02
N ILE A 150 12.22 1.33 -7.71
CA ILE A 150 10.85 1.39 -7.14
C ILE A 150 10.01 2.41 -7.87
N SER A 151 10.62 3.52 -8.25
CA SER A 151 9.93 4.60 -8.91
C SER A 151 9.24 4.07 -10.19
N PHE A 152 10.02 3.52 -11.10
CA PHE A 152 9.52 3.00 -12.37
C PHE A 152 8.62 1.78 -12.19
N LEU A 153 9.02 0.83 -11.35
CA LEU A 153 8.26 -0.40 -11.14
C LEU A 153 6.92 -0.15 -10.45
N SER A 154 6.85 0.74 -9.46
CA SER A 154 5.58 1.12 -8.82
C SER A 154 4.58 1.68 -9.84
N ARG A 155 5.04 2.45 -10.83
CA ARG A 155 4.19 2.97 -11.90
C ARG A 155 3.61 1.86 -12.77
N ILE A 156 4.45 0.93 -13.23
CA ILE A 156 4.01 -0.24 -14.01
C ILE A 156 3.02 -1.07 -13.20
N TYR A 157 3.32 -1.30 -11.93
CA TYR A 157 2.49 -2.11 -11.04
C TYR A 157 1.11 -1.47 -10.83
N THR A 158 1.02 -0.14 -10.67
CA THR A 158 -0.28 0.57 -10.55
C THR A 158 -1.18 0.38 -11.76
N ILE A 159 -0.58 0.29 -12.96
CA ILE A 159 -1.30 0.05 -14.22
C ILE A 159 -1.82 -1.40 -14.24
N VAL A 160 -1.02 -2.38 -13.82
CA VAL A 160 -1.46 -3.79 -13.73
C VAL A 160 -2.62 -3.95 -12.75
N CYS A 161 -2.56 -3.27 -11.61
CA CYS A 161 -3.64 -3.24 -10.62
C CYS A 161 -4.94 -2.68 -11.22
N PHE A 162 -4.84 -1.59 -11.98
CA PHE A 162 -5.98 -0.98 -12.68
C PHE A 162 -6.60 -1.94 -13.70
N CYS A 163 -5.78 -2.62 -14.50
CA CYS A 163 -6.24 -3.63 -15.43
C CYS A 163 -6.95 -4.80 -14.73
N TYR A 164 -6.44 -5.25 -13.58
CA TYR A 164 -7.04 -6.32 -12.80
C TYR A 164 -8.43 -5.94 -12.25
N GLY A 165 -8.58 -4.74 -11.68
CA GLY A 165 -9.89 -4.25 -11.21
C GLY A 165 -10.89 -4.02 -12.34
N ALA A 166 -10.42 -3.53 -13.50
CA ALA A 166 -11.25 -3.38 -14.69
C ALA A 166 -11.74 -4.74 -15.22
N ALA A 167 -10.86 -5.75 -15.30
CA ALA A 167 -11.21 -7.11 -15.68
C ALA A 167 -12.20 -7.76 -14.69
N LEU A 168 -12.05 -7.49 -13.39
CA LEU A 168 -13.02 -7.96 -12.41
C LEU A 168 -14.40 -7.29 -12.59
N SER A 169 -14.42 -6.01 -12.92
CA SER A 169 -15.65 -5.24 -13.13
C SER A 169 -16.46 -5.74 -14.32
N THR A 170 -15.80 -6.28 -15.35
CA THR A 170 -16.48 -6.87 -16.51
C THR A 170 -17.03 -8.27 -16.22
N ILE A 171 -16.33 -9.07 -15.41
CA ILE A 171 -16.73 -10.46 -15.08
C ILE A 171 -17.83 -10.52 -14.00
N ALA A 172 -17.91 -9.52 -13.12
CA ALA A 172 -18.79 -9.52 -11.96
C ALA A 172 -20.29 -9.60 -12.33
N PRO A 173 -21.07 -10.56 -11.79
CA PRO A 173 -22.47 -10.78 -12.19
C PRO A 173 -23.43 -9.67 -11.75
N SER A 174 -23.22 -9.04 -10.59
CA SER A 174 -24.15 -8.06 -9.98
C SER A 174 -23.66 -6.59 -10.07
N THR A 175 -24.60 -5.66 -10.24
CA THR A 175 -24.36 -4.21 -10.27
C THR A 175 -23.77 -3.66 -8.98
N SER A 176 -24.12 -4.24 -7.83
CA SER A 176 -23.54 -3.90 -6.52
C SER A 176 -22.08 -4.35 -6.40
N ALA A 177 -21.72 -5.52 -6.93
CA ALA A 177 -20.32 -5.97 -6.97
C ALA A 177 -19.48 -5.06 -7.88
N LEU A 178 -20.04 -4.61 -9.01
CA LEU A 178 -19.35 -3.68 -9.92
C LEU A 178 -19.01 -2.35 -9.22
N LEU A 179 -19.96 -1.76 -8.48
CA LEU A 179 -19.72 -0.54 -7.70
C LEU A 179 -18.68 -0.74 -6.58
N LEU A 180 -18.71 -1.88 -5.90
CA LEU A 180 -17.79 -2.18 -4.81
C LEU A 180 -16.36 -2.45 -5.32
N VAL A 181 -16.23 -3.10 -6.47
CA VAL A 181 -14.95 -3.31 -7.17
C VAL A 181 -14.39 -1.99 -7.72
N ALA A 182 -15.22 -1.17 -8.38
CA ALA A 182 -14.79 0.12 -8.90
C ALA A 182 -14.36 1.09 -7.79
N SER A 183 -15.08 1.09 -6.65
CA SER A 183 -14.71 1.93 -5.50
C SER A 183 -13.43 1.44 -4.81
N THR A 184 -13.26 0.15 -4.60
CA THR A 184 -11.99 -0.39 -4.06
C THR A 184 -10.81 -0.13 -5.02
N GLN A 185 -11.02 -0.25 -6.33
CA GLN A 185 -10.00 0.04 -7.34
C GLN A 185 -9.55 1.51 -7.32
N THR A 186 -10.50 2.45 -7.27
CA THR A 186 -10.18 3.88 -7.21
C THR A 186 -9.45 4.25 -5.93
N ILE A 187 -9.83 3.66 -4.78
CA ILE A 187 -9.14 3.86 -3.49
C ILE A 187 -7.70 3.35 -3.54
N ILE A 188 -7.45 2.18 -4.12
CA ILE A 188 -6.10 1.60 -4.25
C ILE A 188 -5.23 2.48 -5.16
N SER A 189 -5.76 2.90 -6.32
CA SER A 189 -5.05 3.79 -7.25
C SER A 189 -4.73 5.16 -6.63
N LEU A 190 -5.67 5.74 -5.89
CA LEU A 190 -5.47 7.00 -5.14
C LEU A 190 -4.42 6.86 -4.04
N SER A 191 -4.46 5.77 -3.29
CA SER A 191 -3.52 5.50 -2.20
C SER A 191 -2.09 5.38 -2.72
N LEU A 192 -1.91 4.67 -3.84
CA LEU A 192 -0.61 4.52 -4.50
C LEU A 192 -0.12 5.84 -5.11
N TRP A 193 -1.01 6.63 -5.71
CA TRP A 193 -0.68 7.97 -6.21
C TRP A 193 -0.29 8.93 -5.08
N PHE A 194 -0.95 8.84 -3.92
CA PHE A 194 -0.64 9.66 -2.75
C PHE A 194 0.70 9.26 -2.12
N ILE A 195 0.95 7.97 -1.92
CA ILE A 195 2.25 7.44 -1.44
C ILE A 195 3.38 7.91 -2.36
N TRP A 196 3.16 7.83 -3.68
CA TRP A 196 4.09 8.33 -4.68
C TRP A 196 4.35 9.84 -4.58
N SER A 197 3.28 10.65 -4.56
CA SER A 197 3.35 12.11 -4.47
C SER A 197 4.05 12.58 -3.19
N SER A 198 3.79 11.88 -2.09
CA SER A 198 4.43 12.14 -0.79
C SER A 198 5.92 11.84 -0.82
N ASN A 199 6.32 10.71 -1.44
CA ASN A 199 7.73 10.34 -1.56
C ASN A 199 8.49 11.32 -2.46
N HIS A 200 7.89 11.78 -3.58
CA HIS A 200 8.50 12.76 -4.49
C HIS A 200 8.72 14.15 -3.84
N ARG A 201 7.84 14.60 -2.93
CA ARG A 201 8.03 15.87 -2.20
C ARG A 201 9.22 15.85 -1.24
N ARG A 202 9.63 14.66 -0.77
CA ARG A 202 10.78 14.50 0.13
C ARG A 202 12.13 14.69 -0.58
N PHE A 203 12.16 14.56 -1.92
CA PHE A 203 13.37 14.70 -2.74
C PHE A 203 13.56 16.09 -3.35
N ARG A 204 12.59 17.01 -3.22
CA ARG A 204 12.72 18.40 -3.72
C ARG A 204 13.34 19.36 -2.70
N LYS A 205 13.78 18.84 -1.54
CA LYS A 205 14.38 19.61 -0.44
C LYS A 205 15.86 19.34 -0.24
N TYR A 206 16.49 18.59 -1.13
CA TYR A 206 17.94 18.40 -1.16
C TYR A 206 18.47 18.86 -2.52
#